data_AF-T1ABQ8-F1
#
_entry.id   AF-T1ABQ8-F1
#
_cell.length_a   1.000
_cell.length_b   1.000
_cell.length_c   1.000
_cell.angle_alpha   90.00
_cell.angle_beta   90.00
_cell.angle_gamma   90.00
#
_symmetry.space_group_name_H-M   'P 1'
#
loop_
_entity.id
_entity.type
_entity.pdbx_description
1 polymer ?
#
loop_
_entity_poly.entity_id
_entity_poly.type
_entity_poly.pdbx_seq_one_letter_code
_entity_poly.pdbx_strand_id
1 'polypeptide(L)' 'MKTTNRRTLTAEQLQAAWLEQKRALVKLRIERGVGQLAKPHQIRDARREVARILTLLGERRRLPERTS' A
#
# COMPACT_ATOMS: atom_id res chain seq x y z
N MET A 1 -4.55 -7.89 6.02
CA MET A 1 -5.31 -7.60 7.26
C MET A 1 -5.56 -6.10 7.33
N LYS A 2 -6.76 -5.69 7.78
CA LYS A 2 -7.24 -4.31 8.04
C LYS A 2 -7.44 -3.38 6.82
N THR A 3 -8.31 -3.78 5.90
CA THR A 3 -8.88 -2.87 4.86
C THR A 3 -9.78 -1.78 5.45
N THR A 4 -10.27 -1.96 6.67
CA THR A 4 -11.32 -1.12 7.26
C THR A 4 -10.82 0.26 7.70
N ASN A 5 -9.51 0.47 7.91
CA ASN A 5 -9.00 1.73 8.47
C ASN A 5 -8.29 2.65 7.44
N ARG A 6 -8.37 2.35 6.15
CA ARG A 6 -7.70 3.16 5.10
C ARG A 6 -8.66 4.11 4.39
N ARG A 7 -9.97 3.84 4.46
CA ARG A 7 -11.01 4.72 3.92
C ARG A 7 -11.11 6.04 4.68
N THR A 8 -10.76 6.03 5.97
CA THR A 8 -10.75 7.18 6.88
C THR A 8 -9.51 8.08 6.72
N LEU A 9 -8.39 7.56 6.22
CA LEU A 9 -7.13 8.30 6.05
C LEU A 9 -7.22 9.34 4.93
N THR A 10 -6.72 10.56 5.11
CA THR A 10 -6.69 11.59 4.06
C THR A 10 -5.86 11.17 2.84
N ALA A 11 -6.00 11.86 1.71
CA ALA A 11 -5.23 11.54 0.49
C ALA A 11 -3.72 11.58 0.74
N GLU A 12 -3.25 12.53 1.55
CA GLU A 12 -1.85 12.67 1.96
C GLU A 12 -1.40 11.50 2.84
N GLN A 13 -2.21 11.10 3.83
CA GLN A 13 -1.91 9.96 4.70
C GLN A 13 -1.87 8.64 3.91
N LEU A 14 -2.76 8.47 2.93
CA LEU A 14 -2.72 7.34 2.00
C LEU A 14 -1.44 7.33 1.17
N GLN A 15 -0.98 8.50 0.73
CA GLN A 15 0.25 8.64 -0.06
C GLN A 15 1.51 8.37 0.78
N ALA A 16 1.54 8.82 2.04
CA ALA A 16 2.60 8.49 2.99
C ALA A 16 2.66 6.98 3.26
N ALA A 17 1.49 6.36 3.52
CA ALA A 17 1.40 4.90 3.72
C ALA A 17 1.79 4.12 2.45
N TRP A 18 1.52 4.65 1.26
CA TRP A 18 1.98 4.05 0.01
C TRP A 18 3.51 4.07 -0.10
N LEU A 19 4.13 5.19 0.25
CA LEU A 19 5.57 5.34 0.19
C LEU A 19 6.27 4.36 1.15
N GLU A 20 5.74 4.22 2.37
CA GLU A 20 6.22 3.27 3.36
C GLU A 20 6.12 1.82 2.86
N GLN A 21 4.95 1.42 2.35
CA GLN A 21 4.75 0.07 1.81
C GLN A 21 5.61 -0.22 0.58
N LYS A 22 5.87 0.80 -0.26
CA LYS A 22 6.78 0.68 -1.39
C LYS A 22 8.23 0.46 -0.93
N ARG A 23 8.68 1.17 0.10
CA ARG A 23 10.00 0.96 0.71
C ARG A 23 10.13 -0.45 1.28
N ALA A 24 9.12 -0.93 2.01
CA ALA A 24 9.08 -2.31 2.51
C ALA A 24 9.16 -3.34 1.37
N LEU A 25 8.44 -3.12 0.27
CA LEU A 25 8.50 -4.01 -0.90
C LEU A 25 9.89 -4.04 -1.55
N VAL A 26 10.57 -2.89 -1.66
CA VAL A 26 11.94 -2.82 -2.18
C VAL A 26 12.90 -3.58 -1.28
N LYS A 27 12.80 -3.39 0.04
CA LYS A 27 13.60 -4.15 1.02
C LYS A 27 13.41 -5.66 0.85
N LEU A 28 12.16 -6.13 0.78
CA LEU A 28 11.85 -7.55 0.56
C LEU A 28 12.37 -8.07 -0.80
N ARG A 29 12.41 -7.24 -1.84
CA ARG A 29 13.00 -7.62 -3.14
C ARG A 29 14.51 -7.76 -3.07
N ILE A 30 15.18 -6.89 -2.33
CA ILE A 30 16.62 -6.97 -2.09
C ILE A 30 16.92 -8.23 -1.27
N GLU A 31 16.20 -8.47 -0.17
CA GLU A 31 16.34 -9.69 0.65
C GLU A 31 16.11 -10.97 -0.16
N ARG A 32 15.16 -10.94 -1.12
CA ARG A 32 14.96 -12.03 -2.08
C ARG A 32 16.17 -12.23 -3.00
N GLY A 33 16.73 -11.16 -3.54
CA GLY A 33 17.91 -11.21 -4.42
C GLY A 33 19.15 -11.74 -3.71
N VAL A 34 19.30 -11.42 -2.42
CA VAL A 34 20.41 -11.87 -1.57
C VAL A 34 20.19 -13.30 -1.03
N GLY A 35 19.02 -13.91 -1.26
CA GLY A 35 18.70 -15.28 -0.83
C GLY A 35 18.35 -15.42 0.66
N GLN A 36 18.16 -14.31 1.38
CA GLN A 36 17.84 -14.29 2.82
C GLN A 36 16.34 -14.09 3.09
N LEU A 37 15.47 -14.28 2.09
CA LEU A 37 14.05 -14.04 2.26
C LEU A 37 13.38 -15.16 3.05
N ALA A 38 13.21 -14.94 4.35
CA ALA A 38 12.57 -15.89 5.26
C ALA A 38 11.09 -16.17 4.91
N LYS A 39 10.37 -15.21 4.31
CA LYS A 39 8.91 -15.29 4.09
C LYS A 39 8.49 -14.79 2.70
N PRO A 40 8.49 -15.66 1.66
CA PRO A 40 8.14 -15.28 0.28
C PRO A 40 6.73 -14.68 0.11
N HIS A 41 5.77 -15.08 0.94
CA HIS A 41 4.41 -14.57 0.90
C HIS A 41 4.30 -13.07 1.23
N GLN A 42 5.26 -12.52 2.00
CA GLN A 42 5.25 -11.10 2.36
C GLN A 42 5.40 -10.17 1.15
N ILE A 43 6.12 -10.60 0.10
CA ILE A 43 6.19 -9.85 -1.16
C ILE A 43 4.82 -9.76 -1.81
N ARG A 44 4.07 -10.86 -1.83
CA ARG A 44 2.73 -10.91 -2.40
C ARG A 44 1.77 -10.04 -1.60
N ASP A 45 1.87 -10.07 -0.29
CA ASP A 45 1.02 -9.28 0.62
C ASP A 45 1.32 -7.78 0.51
N ALA A 46 2.60 -7.39 0.48
CA ALA A 46 3.01 -6.00 0.27
C ALA A 46 2.54 -5.47 -1.10
N ARG A 47 2.65 -6.26 -2.17
CA ARG A 47 2.10 -5.89 -3.50
C ARG A 47 0.59 -5.68 -3.46
N ARG A 48 -0.15 -6.57 -2.80
CA ARG A 48 -1.61 -6.43 -2.63
C ARG A 48 -1.94 -5.18 -1.83
N GLU A 49 -1.16 -4.87 -0.80
CA GLU A 49 -1.36 -3.68 0.03
C GLU A 49 -1.16 -2.40 -0.77
N VAL A 50 -0.10 -2.32 -1.58
CA VAL A 50 0.15 -1.19 -2.49
C VAL A 50 -1.01 -1.02 -3.49
N ALA A 51 -1.49 -2.12 -4.09
CA ALA A 51 -2.60 -2.08 -5.03
C ALA A 51 -3.88 -1.51 -4.38
N ARG A 52 -4.21 -1.93 -3.15
CA ARG A 52 -5.39 -1.40 -2.44
C ARG A 52 -5.29 0.10 -2.18
N ILE A 53 -4.10 0.63 -1.87
CA ILE A 53 -3.91 2.08 -1.67
C ILE A 53 -4.18 2.85 -2.95
N LEU A 54 -3.62 2.37 -4.05
CA LEU A 54 -3.80 2.99 -5.36
C LEU A 54 -5.27 2.96 -5.77
N THR A 55 -5.99 1.88 -5.47
CA THR A 55 -7.44 1.80 -5.66
C THR A 55 -8.17 2.86 -4.83
N LEU A 56 -7.88 2.98 -3.52
CA LEU A 56 -8.51 3.99 -2.66
C LEU A 56 -8.20 5.43 -3.09
N LEU A 57 -6.96 5.71 -3.50
CA LEU A 57 -6.58 7.01 -4.08
C LEU A 57 -7.34 7.30 -5.38
N GLY A 58 -7.50 6.28 -6.23
CA GLY A 58 -8.27 6.38 -7.47
C GLY A 58 -9.77 6.52 -7.25
N GLU A 59 -10.33 5.89 -6.21
CA GLU A 59 -11.71 6.08 -5.76
C GLU A 59 -11.91 7.52 -5.28
N ARG A 60 -11.02 8.04 -4.44
CA ARG A 60 -11.06 9.44 -3.97
C ARG A 60 -10.91 10.46 -5.08
N ARG A 61 -10.08 10.20 -6.09
CA ARG A 61 -9.96 11.07 -7.27
C ARG A 61 -11.22 11.05 -8.13
N ARG A 62 -11.91 9.90 -8.22
CA ARG A 62 -13.11 9.71 -9.05
C ARG A 62 -14.41 10.11 -8.37
N LEU A 63 -14.43 10.14 -7.04
CA LEU A 63 -15.49 10.74 -6.24
C LEU A 63 -15.04 12.19 -5.97
N PRO A 64 -15.30 13.16 -6.89
CA PRO A 64 -15.19 14.55 -6.51
C PRO A 64 -16.04 14.71 -5.26
N GLU A 65 -15.43 15.25 -4.23
CA GLU A 65 -15.99 15.33 -2.89
C GLU A 65 -17.47 15.66 -2.99
N ARG A 66 -18.33 14.71 -2.59
CA ARG A 66 -19.74 15.01 -2.38
C ARG A 66 -19.76 16.00 -1.23
N THR A 67 -19.73 17.25 -1.63
CA THR A 67 -20.05 18.49 -0.94
C THR A 67 -20.53 18.27 0.49
N SER A 68 -19.78 18.79 1.46
CA SER A 68 -20.29 19.31 2.73
C SER A 68 -19.28 20.30 3.29
#